data_AF-A0A2E5Z215-F1
#
_entry.id   AF-A0A2E5Z215-F1
#
_cell.length_a   1.000
_cell.length_b   1.000
_cell.length_c   1.000
_cell.angle_alpha   90.00
_cell.angle_beta   90.00
_cell.angle_gamma   90.00
#
_symmetry.space_group_name_H-M   'P 1'
#
loop_
_entity.id
_entity.type
_entity.pdbx_description
1 polymer ?
#
loop_
_entity_poly.entity_id
_entity_poly.type
_entity_poly.pdbx_seq_one_letter_code
_entity_poly.pdbx_strand_id
1 'polypeptide(L)'
;MGTNPLVQFILQPILILGVIFHFVMGFILEIKNRRSRKVNYSYQSGISSSWISRNMFFSGIVILSFLGLHFYDFWVPEIKYKYIEFLPDDPQRYYEELIHKFHSPIRVAFYCISFVFLSLHLMHGFASSFQSVGVNNKYSSTIKTTAIAFSVIVPLGFIFIAVFHYLNG
;
A
#
# COMPACT_ATOMS: atom_id res chain seq x y z
N MET A 1 3.70 19.09 -4.92
CA MET A 1 3.64 17.91 -5.82
C MET A 1 2.41 17.90 -6.71
N GLY A 2 1.29 18.45 -6.24
CA GLY A 2 0.04 18.32 -6.97
C GLY A 2 -0.02 19.03 -8.32
N THR A 3 0.91 19.92 -8.70
CA THR A 3 0.91 20.63 -10.00
C THR A 3 1.95 20.12 -10.99
N ASN A 4 2.75 19.11 -10.62
CA ASN A 4 3.78 18.56 -11.49
C ASN A 4 3.11 17.76 -12.64
N PRO A 5 3.29 18.16 -13.93
CA PRO A 5 2.63 17.51 -15.06
C PRO A 5 3.00 16.03 -15.22
N LEU A 6 4.25 15.65 -14.91
CA LEU A 6 4.68 14.25 -14.96
C LEU A 6 3.92 13.39 -13.93
N VAL A 7 3.71 13.95 -12.73
CA VAL A 7 2.99 13.23 -11.68
C VAL A 7 1.52 13.08 -12.05
N GLN A 8 0.87 14.17 -12.49
CA GLN A 8 -0.56 14.18 -12.79
C GLN A 8 -0.94 13.34 -14.01
N PHE A 9 -0.21 13.50 -15.11
CA PHE A 9 -0.64 12.95 -16.40
C PHE A 9 0.01 11.60 -16.74
N ILE A 10 1.07 11.21 -16.02
CA ILE A 10 1.80 9.97 -16.30
C ILE A 10 1.78 9.06 -15.08
N LEU A 11 2.42 9.46 -13.98
CA LEU A 11 2.62 8.56 -12.84
C LEU A 11 1.29 8.19 -12.18
N GLN A 12 0.41 9.16 -11.96
CA GLN A 12 -0.86 8.93 -11.28
C GLN A 12 -1.79 7.98 -12.06
N PRO A 13 -2.06 8.16 -13.37
CA PRO A 13 -2.82 7.19 -14.15
C PRO A 13 -2.20 5.79 -14.16
N ILE A 14 -0.88 5.68 -14.32
CA ILE A 14 -0.18 4.38 -14.33
C ILE A 14 -0.33 3.68 -12.98
N LEU A 15 -0.16 4.40 -11.87
CA LEU A 15 -0.30 3.84 -10.53
C LEU A 15 -1.74 3.40 -10.25
N ILE A 16 -2.74 4.21 -10.63
CA ILE A 16 -4.16 3.84 -10.48
C ILE A 16 -4.47 2.56 -11.26
N LEU A 17 -4.06 2.50 -12.54
CA LEU A 17 -4.26 1.31 -13.36
C LEU A 17 -3.53 0.09 -12.80
N GLY A 18 -2.29 0.24 -12.36
CA GLY A 18 -1.49 -0.83 -11.76
C GLY A 18 -2.13 -1.39 -10.49
N VAL A 19 -2.63 -0.50 -9.61
CA VAL A 19 -3.33 -0.90 -8.38
C VAL A 19 -4.64 -1.63 -8.70
N ILE A 20 -5.46 -1.12 -9.62
CA ILE A 20 -6.70 -1.77 -10.05
C ILE A 20 -6.40 -3.18 -10.59
N PHE A 21 -5.44 -3.27 -11.52
CA PHE A 21 -5.03 -4.55 -12.09
C PHE A 21 -4.53 -5.54 -11.03
N HIS A 22 -3.69 -5.07 -10.10
CA HIS A 22 -3.16 -5.87 -9.00
C HIS A 22 -4.27 -6.46 -8.12
N PHE A 23 -5.25 -5.65 -7.70
CA PHE A 23 -6.35 -6.11 -6.86
C PHE A 23 -7.30 -7.06 -7.60
N VAL A 24 -7.66 -6.74 -8.85
CA VAL A 24 -8.51 -7.61 -9.67
C VAL A 24 -7.87 -8.99 -9.84
N MET A 25 -6.60 -9.04 -10.23
CA MET A 25 -5.88 -10.30 -10.38
C MET A 25 -5.69 -11.02 -9.05
N GLY A 26 -5.45 -10.29 -7.97
CA GLY A 26 -5.38 -10.84 -6.61
C GLY A 26 -6.68 -11.52 -6.19
N PHE A 27 -7.83 -10.90 -6.44
CA PHE A 27 -9.13 -11.49 -6.14
C PHE A 27 -9.44 -12.69 -7.02
N ILE A 28 -9.14 -12.63 -8.32
CA ILE A 28 -9.30 -13.77 -9.23
C ILE A 28 -8.46 -14.95 -8.74
N LEU A 29 -7.20 -14.71 -8.36
CA LEU A 29 -6.31 -15.75 -7.85
C LEU A 29 -6.83 -16.33 -6.53
N GLU A 30 -7.29 -15.48 -5.61
CA GLU A 30 -7.89 -15.94 -4.35
C GLU A 30 -9.10 -16.85 -4.61
N ILE A 31 -10.03 -16.45 -5.49
CA ILE A 31 -11.20 -17.24 -5.85
C ILE A 31 -10.79 -18.59 -6.47
N LYS A 32 -9.81 -18.59 -7.39
CA LYS A 32 -9.28 -19.83 -7.97
C LYS A 32 -8.66 -20.74 -6.91
N ASN A 33 -7.87 -20.18 -5.99
CA ASN A 33 -7.28 -20.90 -4.86
C ASN A 33 -8.36 -21.43 -3.89
N ARG A 34 -9.48 -20.73 -3.72
CA ARG A 34 -10.61 -21.22 -2.92
C ARG A 34 -11.30 -22.39 -3.58
N ARG A 35 -11.57 -22.30 -4.89
CA ARG A 35 -12.27 -23.34 -5.66
C ARG A 35 -11.45 -24.61 -5.89
N SER A 36 -10.11 -24.50 -5.93
CA SER A 36 -9.23 -25.66 -6.10
C SER A 36 -9.08 -26.52 -4.84
N ARG A 37 -9.52 -26.03 -3.67
CA ARG A 37 -9.46 -26.76 -2.40
C ARG A 37 -10.60 -27.78 -2.30
N LYS A 38 -10.29 -29.07 -2.50
CA LYS A 38 -11.24 -30.20 -2.31
C LYS A 38 -11.41 -30.66 -0.85
N VAL A 39 -10.43 -30.40 0.01
CA VAL A 39 -10.45 -30.76 1.45
C VAL A 39 -9.78 -29.64 2.25
N ASN A 40 -10.34 -29.25 3.41
CA ASN A 40 -9.67 -28.34 4.33
C ASN A 40 -8.42 -29.02 4.91
N TYR A 41 -7.29 -28.30 4.99
CA TYR A 41 -5.99 -28.85 5.39
C TYR A 41 -6.08 -29.68 6.69
N SER A 42 -6.01 -31.00 6.54
CA SER A 42 -6.05 -32.00 7.63
C SER A 42 -4.64 -32.41 8.09
N TYR A 43 -3.60 -32.12 7.29
CA TYR A 43 -2.23 -32.51 7.60
C TYR A 43 -1.20 -31.54 6.98
N GLN A 44 -0.21 -31.13 7.78
CA GLN A 44 0.82 -30.15 7.41
C GLN A 44 2.17 -30.86 7.21
N SER A 45 2.46 -31.36 6.00
CA SER A 45 3.75 -31.99 5.70
C SER A 45 4.79 -30.96 5.23
N GLY A 46 5.84 -30.75 6.03
CA GLY A 46 7.21 -30.39 5.64
C GLY A 46 7.52 -29.01 5.05
N ILE A 47 6.71 -28.46 4.14
CA ILE A 47 6.96 -27.16 3.51
C ILE A 47 5.63 -26.39 3.46
N SER A 48 5.26 -25.81 4.60
CA SER A 48 4.05 -24.98 4.68
C SER A 48 4.32 -23.60 4.11
N SER A 49 3.34 -23.03 3.40
CA SER A 49 3.37 -21.61 3.01
C SER A 49 3.56 -20.71 4.23
N SER A 50 4.27 -19.59 4.10
CA SER A 50 4.47 -18.68 5.24
C SER A 50 3.14 -18.13 5.76
N TRP A 51 3.08 -17.77 7.05
CA TRP A 51 1.87 -17.19 7.64
C TRP A 51 1.40 -15.93 6.89
N ILE A 52 2.33 -15.08 6.45
CA ILE A 52 1.98 -13.85 5.75
C ILE A 52 1.41 -14.16 4.35
N SER A 53 1.95 -15.16 3.64
CA SER A 53 1.37 -15.65 2.38
C SER A 53 -0.06 -16.16 2.56
N ARG A 54 -0.34 -16.88 3.65
CA ARG A 54 -1.70 -17.36 3.96
C ARG A 54 -2.69 -16.24 4.27
N ASN A 55 -2.20 -15.13 4.82
CA ASN A 55 -3.01 -13.96 5.18
C ASN A 55 -2.93 -12.83 4.14
N MET A 56 -2.39 -13.09 2.93
CA MET A 56 -2.21 -12.06 1.92
C MET A 56 -3.51 -11.38 1.52
N PHE A 57 -4.61 -12.13 1.42
CA PHE A 57 -5.93 -11.59 1.14
C PHE A 57 -6.37 -10.54 2.18
N PHE A 58 -6.21 -10.84 3.47
CA PHE A 58 -6.60 -9.92 4.55
C PHE A 58 -5.72 -8.67 4.57
N SER A 59 -4.39 -8.82 4.42
CA SER A 59 -3.50 -7.67 4.32
C SER A 59 -3.86 -6.77 3.13
N GLY A 60 -4.23 -7.36 1.99
CA GLY A 60 -4.69 -6.64 0.80
C GLY A 60 -5.97 -5.86 1.04
N ILE A 61 -6.96 -6.44 1.73
CA ILE A 61 -8.19 -5.72 2.10
C ILE A 61 -7.89 -4.52 3.00
N VAL A 62 -7.05 -4.70 4.03
CA VAL A 62 -6.66 -3.59 4.91
C VAL A 62 -6.01 -2.46 4.12
N ILE A 63 -5.13 -2.79 3.17
CA ILE A 63 -4.47 -1.80 2.29
C ILE A 63 -5.47 -1.13 1.35
N LEU A 64 -6.46 -1.88 0.83
CA LEU A 64 -7.50 -1.31 -0.03
C LEU A 64 -8.39 -0.34 0.74
N SER A 65 -8.79 -0.69 1.96
CA SER A 65 -9.53 0.22 2.85
C SER A 65 -8.72 1.46 3.20
N PHE A 66 -7.43 1.28 3.50
CA PHE A 66 -6.49 2.38 3.71
C PHE A 66 -6.40 3.29 2.50
N LEU A 67 -6.31 2.75 1.28
CA LEU A 67 -6.23 3.54 0.06
C LEU A 67 -7.49 4.40 -0.14
N GLY A 68 -8.68 3.85 0.18
CA GLY A 68 -9.92 4.63 0.16
C GLY A 68 -9.90 5.79 1.14
N LEU A 69 -9.45 5.55 2.37
CA LEU A 69 -9.30 6.59 3.40
C LEU A 69 -8.25 7.64 3.01
N HIS A 70 -7.12 7.19 2.45
CA HIS A 70 -6.05 8.05 1.95
C HIS A 70 -6.55 8.96 0.82
N PHE A 71 -7.34 8.42 -0.12
CA PHE A 71 -7.95 9.22 -1.18
C PHE A 71 -8.97 10.20 -0.63
N TYR A 72 -9.80 9.80 0.33
CA TYR A 72 -10.73 10.71 0.98
C TYR A 72 -10.02 11.87 1.69
N ASP A 73 -8.90 11.59 2.37
CA ASP A 73 -8.19 12.60 3.15
C ASP A 73 -7.37 13.57 2.29
N PHE A 74 -6.76 13.11 1.19
CA PHE A 74 -5.81 13.91 0.42
C PHE A 74 -6.15 14.07 -1.06
N TRP A 75 -6.63 13.01 -1.73
CA TRP A 75 -6.85 13.05 -3.18
C TRP A 75 -8.15 13.76 -3.56
N VAL A 76 -9.25 13.50 -2.86
CA VAL A 76 -10.55 14.13 -3.14
C VAL A 76 -10.50 15.65 -2.90
N PRO A 77 -9.95 16.16 -1.77
CA PRO A 77 -9.77 17.60 -1.59
C PRO A 77 -8.90 18.23 -2.68
N GLU A 78 -7.83 17.54 -3.11
CA GLU A 78 -6.96 18.00 -4.19
C GLU A 78 -7.70 18.15 -5.52
N ILE A 79 -8.48 17.14 -5.92
CA ILE A 79 -9.28 17.19 -7.15
C ILE A 79 -10.32 18.31 -7.08
N LYS A 80 -10.96 18.48 -5.91
CA LYS A 80 -11.95 19.55 -5.68
C LYS A 80 -11.32 20.92 -5.84
N TYR A 81 -10.20 21.17 -5.17
CA TYR A 81 -9.48 22.44 -5.22
C TYR A 81 -9.09 22.82 -6.65
N LYS A 82 -8.59 21.86 -7.43
CA LYS A 82 -8.00 22.11 -8.76
C LYS A 82 -8.98 22.13 -9.91
N TYR A 83 -9.88 21.15 -9.95
CA TYR A 83 -10.70 20.90 -11.14
C TYR A 83 -12.18 21.20 -10.93
N ILE A 84 -12.60 21.44 -9.69
CA ILE A 84 -13.99 21.82 -9.37
C ILE A 84 -14.05 23.31 -9.01
N GLU A 85 -13.22 23.75 -8.08
CA GLU A 85 -13.22 25.13 -7.57
C GLU A 85 -12.29 26.07 -8.35
N PHE A 86 -11.34 25.51 -9.12
CA PHE A 86 -10.37 26.27 -9.93
C PHE A 86 -9.62 27.34 -9.13
N LEU A 87 -9.20 27.00 -7.91
CA LEU A 87 -8.46 27.91 -7.04
C LEU A 87 -6.99 28.05 -7.50
N PRO A 88 -6.35 29.23 -7.27
CA PRO A 88 -4.94 29.44 -7.60
C PRO A 88 -4.05 28.49 -6.78
N ASP A 89 -2.87 28.15 -7.28
CA ASP A 89 -1.96 27.23 -6.57
C ASP A 89 -1.46 27.84 -5.26
N ASP A 90 -1.64 27.11 -4.16
CA ASP A 90 -1.13 27.46 -2.83
C ASP A 90 -0.18 26.36 -2.32
N PRO A 91 1.15 26.60 -2.35
CA PRO A 91 2.13 25.65 -1.85
C PRO A 91 2.06 25.37 -0.34
N GLN A 92 1.50 26.29 0.46
CA GLN A 92 1.52 26.19 1.93
C GLN A 92 0.36 25.33 2.47
N ARG A 93 -0.73 25.22 1.72
CA ARG A 93 -1.95 24.47 2.08
C ARG A 93 -1.68 23.02 2.55
N TYR A 94 -0.77 22.31 1.87
CA TYR A 94 -0.56 20.88 2.12
C TYR A 94 -0.10 20.56 3.54
N TYR A 95 0.67 21.44 4.18
CA TYR A 95 1.18 21.20 5.53
C TYR A 95 0.07 21.33 6.57
N GLU A 96 -0.76 22.36 6.46
CA GLU A 96 -1.89 22.57 7.37
C GLU A 96 -2.94 21.47 7.24
N GLU A 97 -3.27 21.07 6.00
CA GLU A 97 -4.17 19.94 5.76
C GLU A 97 -3.65 18.65 6.36
N LEU A 98 -2.34 18.38 6.22
CA LEU A 98 -1.70 17.21 6.80
C LEU A 98 -1.88 17.18 8.33
N ILE A 99 -1.49 18.27 9.03
CA ILE A 99 -1.60 18.35 10.49
C ILE A 99 -3.04 18.19 10.94
N HIS A 100 -3.97 18.91 10.30
CA HIS A 100 -5.38 18.87 10.67
C HIS A 100 -5.95 17.45 10.56
N LYS A 101 -5.51 16.65 9.57
CA LYS A 101 -5.92 15.25 9.47
C LYS A 101 -5.33 14.41 10.60
N PHE A 102 -4.07 14.62 10.96
CA PHE A 102 -3.38 13.80 11.98
C PHE A 102 -3.66 14.19 13.43
N HIS A 103 -4.46 15.22 13.72
CA HIS A 103 -4.97 15.52 15.07
C HIS A 103 -5.82 14.40 15.68
N SER A 104 -6.54 13.65 14.86
CA SER A 104 -7.43 12.58 15.35
C SER A 104 -6.61 11.33 15.72
N PRO A 105 -6.59 10.90 17.01
CA PRO A 105 -5.83 9.71 17.43
C PRO A 105 -6.32 8.43 16.73
N ILE A 106 -7.61 8.36 16.46
CA ILE A 106 -8.23 7.23 15.76
C ILE A 106 -7.69 7.16 14.32
N ARG A 107 -7.63 8.29 13.62
CA ARG A 107 -7.09 8.33 12.25
C ARG A 107 -5.62 7.91 12.25
N VAL A 108 -4.80 8.46 13.15
CA VAL A 108 -3.37 8.10 13.29
C VAL A 108 -3.21 6.59 13.52
N ALA A 109 -4.00 6.00 14.42
CA ALA A 109 -3.96 4.57 14.70
C ALA A 109 -4.28 3.74 13.45
N PHE A 110 -5.33 4.12 12.68
CA PHE A 110 -5.65 3.45 11.41
C PHE A 110 -4.49 3.52 10.42
N TYR A 111 -3.89 4.70 10.21
CA TYR A 111 -2.72 4.84 9.33
C TYR A 111 -1.57 3.93 9.79
N CYS A 112 -1.24 3.92 11.09
CA CYS A 112 -0.15 3.13 11.63
C CYS A 112 -0.38 1.62 11.42
N ILE A 113 -1.58 1.13 11.75
CA ILE A 113 -1.94 -0.28 11.57
C ILE A 113 -1.90 -0.65 10.09
N SER A 114 -2.44 0.19 9.21
CA SER A 114 -2.41 -0.02 7.77
C SER A 114 -0.99 -0.10 7.22
N PHE A 115 -0.06 0.73 7.71
CA PHE A 115 1.34 0.66 7.29
C PHE A 115 2.06 -0.60 7.80
N VAL A 116 1.69 -1.14 8.97
CA VAL A 116 2.17 -2.45 9.42
C VAL A 116 1.70 -3.56 8.47
N PHE A 117 0.41 -3.56 8.11
CA PHE A 117 -0.11 -4.53 7.13
C PHE A 117 0.50 -4.34 5.74
N LEU A 118 0.76 -3.11 5.32
CA LEU A 118 1.48 -2.79 4.08
C LEU A 118 2.90 -3.37 4.11
N SER A 119 3.60 -3.24 5.23
CA SER A 119 4.94 -3.82 5.41
C SER A 119 4.92 -5.34 5.22
N LEU A 120 3.97 -6.03 5.86
CA LEU A 120 3.79 -7.48 5.71
C LEU A 120 3.46 -7.85 4.26
N HIS A 121 2.56 -7.11 3.61
CA HIS A 121 2.16 -7.34 2.23
C HIS A 121 3.33 -7.19 1.27
N LEU A 122 4.11 -6.10 1.38
CA LEU A 122 5.28 -5.85 0.53
C LEU A 122 6.39 -6.87 0.79
N MET A 123 6.64 -7.25 2.05
CA MET A 123 7.70 -8.19 2.40
C MET A 123 7.53 -9.54 1.69
N HIS A 124 6.28 -9.93 1.41
CA HIS A 124 5.96 -11.12 0.62
C HIS A 124 5.81 -10.84 -0.86
N GLY A 125 4.97 -9.87 -1.23
CA GLY A 125 4.58 -9.61 -2.61
C GLY A 125 5.73 -9.06 -3.45
N PHE A 126 6.58 -8.21 -2.87
CA PHE A 126 7.60 -7.49 -3.61
C PHE A 126 8.76 -8.40 -4.03
N ALA A 127 9.29 -9.23 -3.12
CA ALA A 127 10.32 -10.20 -3.49
C ALA A 127 9.79 -11.32 -4.41
N SER A 128 8.53 -11.73 -4.24
CA SER A 128 7.92 -12.81 -5.02
C SER A 128 7.59 -12.38 -6.45
N SER A 129 7.22 -11.12 -6.68
CA SER A 129 6.91 -10.62 -8.02
C SER A 129 8.11 -10.71 -8.97
N PHE A 130 9.31 -10.39 -8.50
CA PHE A 130 10.56 -10.54 -9.27
C PHE A 130 10.81 -12.00 -9.67
N GLN A 131 10.50 -12.94 -8.79
CA GLN A 131 10.61 -14.37 -9.10
C GLN A 131 9.56 -14.79 -10.14
N SER A 132 8.32 -14.30 -10.03
CA SER A 132 7.24 -14.62 -10.99
C SER A 132 7.51 -14.11 -12.41
N VAL A 133 8.23 -12.99 -12.56
CA VAL A 133 8.64 -12.49 -13.88
C VAL A 133 9.96 -13.08 -14.38
N GLY A 134 10.52 -14.07 -13.67
CA GLY A 134 11.67 -14.86 -14.15
C GLY A 134 13.04 -14.46 -13.58
N VAL A 135 13.10 -13.53 -12.61
CA VAL A 135 14.38 -13.13 -11.98
C VAL A 135 14.75 -14.10 -10.85
N ASN A 136 15.03 -15.35 -11.23
CA ASN A 136 15.53 -16.40 -10.34
C ASN A 136 16.97 -16.79 -10.71
N ASN A 137 17.95 -15.98 -10.30
CA ASN A 137 19.36 -16.13 -10.64
C ASN A 137 20.27 -15.64 -9.49
N LYS A 138 21.56 -15.42 -9.75
CA LYS A 138 22.53 -14.95 -8.75
C LYS A 138 22.13 -13.65 -8.01
N TYR A 139 21.27 -12.82 -8.60
CA TYR A 139 20.78 -11.57 -7.99
C TYR A 139 19.59 -11.78 -7.04
N SER A 140 18.98 -12.97 -7.00
CA SER A 140 17.75 -13.20 -6.23
C SER A 140 17.93 -13.00 -4.72
N SER A 141 19.11 -13.31 -4.18
CA SER A 141 19.43 -13.04 -2.76
C SER A 141 19.48 -11.53 -2.46
N THR A 142 20.13 -10.76 -3.33
CA THR A 142 20.19 -9.30 -3.23
C THR A 142 18.82 -8.68 -3.37
N ILE A 143 18.04 -9.08 -4.39
CA ILE A 143 16.68 -8.57 -4.62
C ILE A 143 15.79 -8.86 -3.40
N LYS A 144 15.87 -10.07 -2.84
CA LYS A 144 15.11 -10.42 -1.63
C LYS A 144 15.48 -9.53 -0.45
N THR A 145 16.77 -9.30 -0.22
CA THR A 145 17.24 -8.45 0.89
C THR A 145 16.80 -7.00 0.71
N THR A 146 16.96 -6.45 -0.49
CA THR A 146 16.50 -5.09 -0.82
C THR A 146 14.98 -4.98 -0.71
N ALA A 147 14.24 -5.98 -1.15
CA ALA A 147 12.79 -5.99 -1.05
C ALA A 147 12.32 -6.00 0.41
N ILE A 148 12.97 -6.78 1.28
CA ILE A 148 12.68 -6.78 2.72
C ILE A 148 13.01 -5.42 3.34
N ALA A 149 14.19 -4.87 3.05
CA ALA A 149 14.59 -3.55 3.56
C ALA A 149 13.60 -2.46 3.15
N PHE A 150 13.21 -2.41 1.87
CA PHE A 150 12.21 -1.48 1.35
C PHE A 150 10.85 -1.64 2.06
N SER A 151 10.42 -2.89 2.27
CA SER A 151 9.14 -3.20 2.92
C SER A 151 9.09 -2.80 4.38
N VAL A 152 10.23 -2.58 5.04
CA VAL A 152 10.31 -2.17 6.44
C VAL A 152 10.56 -0.68 6.56
N ILE A 153 11.59 -0.16 5.89
CA ILE A 153 12.05 1.23 6.02
C ILE A 153 10.98 2.22 5.57
N VAL A 154 10.35 1.97 4.41
CA VAL A 154 9.39 2.93 3.85
C VAL A 154 8.13 3.03 4.73
N PRO A 155 7.45 1.93 5.11
CA PRO A 155 6.31 2.03 6.02
C PRO A 155 6.67 2.59 7.40
N LEU A 156 7.84 2.27 7.96
CA LEU A 156 8.30 2.86 9.23
C LEU A 156 8.46 4.37 9.12
N GLY A 157 9.01 4.87 8.02
CA GLY A 157 9.12 6.30 7.75
C GLY A 157 7.75 7.00 7.76
N PHE A 158 6.74 6.39 7.13
CA PHE A 158 5.38 6.94 7.14
C PHE A 158 4.68 6.86 8.49
N ILE A 159 4.91 5.79 9.27
CA ILE A 159 4.44 5.70 10.65
C ILE A 159 5.06 6.81 11.49
N PHE A 160 6.37 7.02 11.37
CA PHE A 160 7.08 8.09 12.06
C PHE A 160 6.47 9.46 11.72
N ILE A 161 6.21 9.75 10.44
CA ILE A 161 5.58 11.01 10.02
C ILE A 161 4.21 11.17 10.69
N ALA A 162 3.35 10.16 10.67
CA ALA A 162 2.02 10.23 11.26
C ALA A 162 2.05 10.47 12.78
N VAL A 163 2.93 9.76 13.49
CA VAL A 163 3.09 9.92 14.95
C VAL A 163 3.73 11.26 15.30
N PHE A 164 4.72 11.71 14.53
CA PHE A 164 5.39 12.99 14.76
C PHE A 164 4.39 14.16 14.67
N HIS A 165 3.54 14.19 13.64
CA HIS A 165 2.55 15.25 13.48
C HIS A 165 1.38 15.14 14.46
N TYR A 166 1.08 13.95 14.99
CA TYR A 166 0.11 13.81 16.07
C TYR A 166 0.62 14.37 17.41
N LEU A 167 1.92 14.23 17.69
CA LEU A 167 2.51 14.66 18.95
C LEU A 167 2.93 16.14 18.97
N ASN A 168 3.26 16.72 17.81
CA ASN A 168 3.81 18.08 17.69
C ASN A 168 2.92 19.04 16.90
N GLY A 169 1.79 18.56 16.36
CA GLY A 169 0.86 19.34 15.54
C GLY A 169 -0.33 19.88 16.30
#